data_AF-V4LKV6-F1
#
_entry.id   AF-V4LKV6-F1
#
_cell.length_a   1.000
_cell.length_b   1.000
_cell.length_c   1.000
_cell.angle_alpha   90.00
_cell.angle_beta   90.00
_cell.angle_gamma   90.00
#
_symmetry.space_group_name_H-M   'P 1'
#
loop_
_entity.id
_entity.type
_entity.pdbx_description
1 polymer ?
#
loop_
_entity_poly.entity_id
_entity_poly.type
_entity_poly.pdbx_seq_one_letter_code
_entity_poly.pdbx_strand_id
1 'polypeptide(L)'
;MKTFEETEDCFILDFDPFDSFDIKQLSLSDEKDLAIIHETGQVACRDYPHPRHLCLNFPFGSTPNATHCNLCYCYVCDKPVPCAQWMSSHCNASAESMQRKVTMTPESESFYYDCDYDHL
;
A
#
# COMPACT_ATOMS: atom_id res chain seq x y z
N MET A 1 12.28 -17.27 -49.02
CA MET A 1 11.34 -16.52 -48.17
C MET A 1 10.40 -17.57 -47.59
N LYS A 2 10.66 -18.01 -46.36
CA LYS A 2 9.98 -19.17 -45.77
C LYS A 2 8.63 -18.70 -45.23
N THR A 3 7.57 -19.29 -45.75
CA THR A 3 6.15 -19.14 -45.44
C THR A 3 5.75 -19.54 -43.99
N PHE A 4 6.66 -19.43 -43.03
CA PHE A 4 6.49 -19.89 -41.64
C PHE A 4 6.28 -18.75 -40.64
N GLU A 5 6.41 -17.49 -41.05
CA GLU A 5 6.39 -16.32 -40.16
C GLU A 5 4.98 -15.78 -39.84
N GLU A 6 3.90 -16.36 -40.39
CA GLU A 6 2.53 -15.81 -40.26
C GLU A 6 1.52 -16.73 -39.54
N THR A 7 1.91 -17.94 -39.11
CA THR A 7 0.96 -18.95 -38.60
C THR A 7 1.21 -19.48 -37.19
N GLU A 8 2.31 -19.11 -36.53
CA GLU A 8 2.68 -19.65 -35.21
C GLU A 8 2.70 -18.52 -34.15
N ASP A 9 1.57 -18.31 -33.48
CA ASP A 9 1.39 -17.36 -32.37
C ASP A 9 2.21 -17.72 -31.10
N CYS A 10 2.99 -18.81 -31.11
CA CYS A 10 3.77 -19.29 -29.99
C CYS A 10 5.09 -19.91 -30.48
N PHE A 11 6.23 -19.38 -30.01
CA PHE A 11 7.56 -19.90 -30.30
C PHE A 11 8.12 -20.65 -29.08
N ILE A 12 8.76 -21.80 -29.31
CA ILE A 12 9.52 -22.50 -28.28
C ILE A 12 10.84 -21.76 -28.12
N LEU A 13 11.12 -21.26 -26.91
CA LEU A 13 12.38 -20.61 -26.59
C LEU A 13 13.46 -21.66 -26.32
N ASP A 14 14.69 -21.38 -26.73
CA ASP A 14 15.87 -22.21 -26.42
C ASP A 14 16.32 -22.07 -24.95
N PHE A 15 15.63 -21.25 -24.15
CA PHE A 15 15.88 -21.01 -22.74
C PHE A 15 14.55 -20.94 -21.97
N ASP A 16 14.54 -21.36 -20.71
CA ASP A 16 13.36 -21.25 -19.85
C ASP A 16 13.34 -19.86 -19.18
N PRO A 17 12.36 -18.99 -19.51
CA PRO A 17 12.23 -17.67 -18.88
C PRO A 17 11.87 -17.73 -17.39
N PHE A 18 11.53 -18.91 -16.86
CA PHE A 18 11.29 -19.18 -15.44
C PHE A 18 12.43 -19.95 -14.77
N ASP A 19 13.53 -20.23 -15.49
CA ASP A 19 14.71 -20.83 -14.88
C ASP A 19 15.23 -19.88 -13.81
N SER A 20 15.35 -20.41 -12.59
CA SER A 20 15.62 -19.60 -11.41
C SER A 20 16.99 -18.93 -11.52
N PHE A 21 17.00 -17.60 -11.53
CA PHE A 21 18.21 -16.82 -11.30
C PHE A 21 18.86 -17.31 -10.00
N ASP A 22 20.16 -17.66 -10.01
CA ASP A 22 20.80 -18.28 -8.85
C ASP A 22 21.05 -17.24 -7.74
N ILE A 23 20.04 -17.06 -6.89
CA ILE A 23 20.03 -16.18 -5.71
C ILE A 23 21.19 -16.51 -4.76
N LYS A 24 21.80 -17.70 -4.86
CA LYS A 24 22.92 -18.16 -4.04
C LYS A 24 24.21 -17.35 -4.20
N GLN A 25 24.32 -16.50 -5.22
CA GLN A 25 25.44 -15.54 -5.33
C GLN A 25 25.23 -14.25 -4.53
N LEU A 26 24.03 -14.04 -3.97
CA LEU A 26 23.82 -13.02 -2.94
C LEU A 26 24.33 -13.61 -1.62
N SER A 27 25.58 -13.31 -1.28
CA SER A 27 26.14 -13.53 0.06
C SER A 27 25.23 -12.86 1.10
N LEU A 28 24.27 -13.63 1.63
CA LEU A 28 23.39 -13.27 2.74
C LEU A 28 24.24 -13.23 4.01
N SER A 29 24.81 -12.05 4.25
CA SER A 29 25.20 -11.67 5.60
C SER A 29 23.91 -11.36 6.36
N ASP A 30 23.82 -11.92 7.56
CA ASP A 30 22.68 -11.98 8.49
C ASP A 30 21.74 -10.75 8.50
N GLU A 31 20.43 -11.01 8.72
CA GLU A 31 19.35 -10.06 9.07
C GLU A 31 18.48 -9.41 7.95
N LYS A 32 18.40 -9.99 6.75
CA LYS A 32 17.44 -9.56 5.71
C LYS A 32 16.84 -10.77 4.98
N ASP A 33 15.85 -11.41 5.59
CA ASP A 33 15.22 -12.64 5.06
C ASP A 33 14.43 -12.44 3.76
N LEU A 34 14.14 -11.19 3.38
CA LEU A 34 13.37 -10.86 2.17
C LEU A 34 14.02 -9.67 1.45
N ALA A 35 14.36 -9.87 0.18
CA ALA A 35 14.85 -8.84 -0.72
C ALA A 35 13.91 -8.70 -1.92
N ILE A 36 13.49 -7.46 -2.22
CA ILE A 36 12.76 -7.16 -3.45
C ILE A 36 13.80 -7.09 -4.58
N ILE A 37 13.85 -8.12 -5.41
CA ILE A 37 14.82 -8.23 -6.52
C ILE A 37 14.39 -7.48 -7.77
N HIS A 38 13.10 -7.19 -7.91
CA HIS A 38 12.53 -6.48 -9.05
C HIS A 38 11.13 -5.94 -8.72
N GLU A 39 10.75 -4.84 -9.37
CA GLU A 39 9.40 -4.26 -9.31
C GLU A 39 8.98 -3.90 -10.74
N THR A 40 7.72 -4.16 -11.11
CA THR A 40 7.21 -3.86 -12.46
C THR A 40 5.86 -3.16 -12.35
N GLY A 41 5.66 -2.11 -13.16
CA GLY A 41 4.40 -1.38 -13.21
C GLY A 41 4.29 -0.25 -12.17
N GLN A 42 3.06 0.18 -11.89
CA GLN A 42 2.76 1.27 -10.96
C GLN A 42 2.42 0.70 -9.57
N VAL A 43 2.99 1.30 -8.53
CA VAL A 43 2.76 0.92 -7.12
C VAL A 43 1.80 1.90 -6.46
N ALA A 44 0.66 1.39 -5.99
CA ALA A 44 -0.40 2.18 -5.36
C ALA A 44 0.10 3.19 -4.31
N CYS A 45 0.95 2.75 -3.40
CA CYS A 45 1.45 3.53 -2.27
C CYS A 45 2.67 4.42 -2.58
N ARG A 46 3.03 4.54 -3.86
CA ARG A 46 4.15 5.36 -4.33
C ARG A 46 3.73 6.26 -5.50
N ASP A 47 2.99 5.72 -6.45
CA ASP A 47 2.76 6.28 -7.77
C ASP A 47 1.32 6.83 -7.96
N TYR A 48 0.43 6.59 -7.00
CA TYR A 48 -0.94 7.14 -6.97
C TYR A 48 -1.20 7.92 -5.69
N PRO A 49 -2.24 8.78 -5.65
CA PRO A 49 -2.65 9.45 -4.42
C PRO A 49 -2.91 8.45 -3.29
N HIS A 50 -2.22 8.59 -2.15
CA HIS A 50 -2.32 7.66 -1.03
C HIS A 50 -2.28 8.37 0.34
N PRO A 51 -2.88 7.77 1.39
CA PRO A 51 -2.74 8.25 2.74
C PRO A 51 -1.27 8.26 3.17
N ARG A 52 -0.85 9.29 3.91
CA ARG A 52 0.53 9.38 4.39
C ARG A 52 1.04 8.13 5.11
N HIS A 53 0.24 7.50 5.96
CA HIS A 53 0.68 6.33 6.73
C HIS A 53 0.97 5.09 5.87
N LEU A 54 0.57 5.10 4.59
CA LEU A 54 0.88 4.06 3.62
C LEU A 54 2.04 4.40 2.68
N CYS A 55 2.63 5.60 2.78
CA CYS A 55 3.64 6.06 1.83
C CYS A 55 4.89 5.17 1.81
N LEU A 56 5.25 4.64 0.65
CA LEU A 56 6.46 3.83 0.48
C LEU A 56 7.73 4.67 0.27
N ASN A 57 7.60 5.90 -0.25
CA ASN A 57 8.73 6.84 -0.33
C ASN A 57 9.21 7.29 1.05
N PHE A 58 8.28 7.41 2.00
CA PHE A 58 8.55 7.79 3.39
C PHE A 58 7.84 6.83 4.34
N PRO A 59 8.43 5.63 4.58
CA PRO A 59 7.80 4.61 5.41
C PRO A 59 7.43 5.15 6.80
N PHE A 60 6.20 4.86 7.22
CA PHE A 60 5.70 5.26 8.52
C PHE A 60 6.49 4.54 9.63
N GLY A 61 6.87 5.26 10.68
CA GLY A 61 7.71 4.72 11.77
C GLY A 61 9.22 4.67 11.48
N SER A 62 9.66 4.68 10.22
CA SER A 62 11.08 4.80 9.86
C SER A 62 11.49 6.23 9.47
N THR A 63 10.52 7.08 9.15
CA THR A 63 10.72 8.49 8.79
C THR A 63 9.85 9.38 9.67
N PRO A 64 10.23 10.67 9.88
CA PRO A 64 9.34 11.60 10.56
C PRO A 64 7.98 11.66 9.86
N ASN A 65 6.90 11.49 10.63
CA ASN A 65 5.54 11.40 10.09
C ASN A 65 5.11 12.66 9.32
N ALA A 66 5.69 13.83 9.64
CA ALA A 66 5.47 15.08 8.93
C ALA A 66 6.05 15.11 7.49
N THR A 67 7.08 14.30 7.20
CA THR A 67 7.70 14.20 5.87
C THR A 67 6.74 13.50 4.91
N HIS A 68 6.54 14.00 3.69
CA HIS A 68 5.56 13.46 2.75
C HIS A 68 6.06 13.56 1.31
N CYS A 69 5.51 12.70 0.43
CA CYS A 69 5.74 12.81 -1.01
C CYS A 69 4.61 13.60 -1.69
N ASN A 70 4.80 13.90 -2.97
CA ASN A 70 3.89 14.74 -3.75
C ASN A 70 2.49 14.12 -3.95
N LEU A 71 2.37 12.81 -3.76
CA LEU A 71 1.11 12.06 -3.90
C LEU A 71 0.47 11.73 -2.54
N CYS A 72 1.05 12.16 -1.43
CA CYS A 72 0.43 11.95 -0.14
C CYS A 72 -0.81 12.84 0.04
N TYR A 73 -1.83 12.29 0.70
CA TYR A 73 -2.94 13.06 1.25
C TYR A 73 -3.11 12.82 2.75
N CYS A 74 -3.80 13.76 3.39
CA CYS A 74 -4.08 13.75 4.81
C CYS A 74 -5.22 12.77 5.05
N TYR A 75 -4.96 11.70 5.77
CA TYR A 75 -5.96 10.68 6.09
C TYR A 75 -7.20 11.23 6.82
N VAL A 76 -7.05 12.34 7.56
CA VAL A 76 -8.16 12.96 8.32
C VAL A 76 -8.99 13.90 7.46
N CYS A 77 -8.39 14.57 6.48
CA CYS A 77 -9.05 15.63 5.70
C CYS A 77 -9.36 15.23 4.26
N ASP A 78 -8.85 14.09 3.78
CA ASP A 78 -8.90 13.63 2.39
C ASP A 78 -8.46 14.70 1.38
N LYS A 79 -7.39 15.42 1.72
CA LYS A 79 -6.80 16.50 0.90
C LYS A 79 -5.28 16.36 0.80
N PRO A 80 -4.66 16.85 -0.29
CA PRO A 80 -3.20 16.89 -0.41
C PRO A 80 -2.54 17.52 0.82
N VAL A 81 -1.43 16.93 1.26
CA VAL A 81 -0.66 17.43 2.41
C VAL A 81 0.36 18.49 1.96
N PRO A 82 0.71 19.46 2.82
CA PRO A 82 0.26 19.62 4.21
C PRO A 82 -1.11 20.33 4.31
N CYS A 83 -2.00 19.81 5.17
CA CYS A 83 -3.22 20.50 5.60
C CYS A 83 -2.95 21.45 6.78
N ALA A 84 -3.93 22.26 7.19
CA ALA A 84 -3.78 23.24 8.28
C ALA A 84 -3.35 22.61 9.63
N GLN A 85 -3.77 21.38 9.91
CA GLN A 85 -3.44 20.64 11.14
C GLN A 85 -2.35 19.58 10.91
N TRP A 86 -1.58 19.71 9.82
CA TRP A 86 -0.58 18.72 9.46
C TRP A 86 0.49 18.54 10.52
N MET A 87 1.13 19.63 10.92
CA MET A 87 2.22 19.62 11.90
C MET A 87 1.76 19.39 13.34
N SER A 88 0.47 19.60 13.63
CA SER A 88 -0.07 19.44 14.99
C SER A 88 -0.36 17.99 15.31
N SER A 89 -1.14 17.29 14.48
CA SER A 89 -1.54 15.91 14.76
C SER A 89 -1.84 15.07 13.53
N HIS A 90 -2.28 15.68 12.42
CA HIS A 90 -2.77 14.92 11.27
C HIS A 90 -1.67 14.14 10.54
N CYS A 91 -0.39 14.53 10.69
CA CYS A 91 0.73 13.76 10.13
C CYS A 91 0.89 12.38 10.79
N ASN A 92 0.46 12.23 12.05
CA ASN A 92 0.54 10.98 12.82
C ASN A 92 -0.71 10.08 12.65
N ALA A 93 -1.71 10.53 11.90
CA ALA A 93 -2.96 9.78 11.75
C ALA A 93 -2.77 8.54 10.85
N SER A 94 -3.23 7.39 11.37
CA SER A 94 -3.25 6.10 10.67
C SER A 94 -4.59 5.39 10.88
N ALA A 95 -4.86 4.32 10.14
CA ALA A 95 -6.07 3.51 10.35
C ALA A 95 -6.21 3.01 11.80
N GLU A 96 -5.10 2.70 12.47
CA GLU A 96 -5.07 2.23 13.86
C GLU A 96 -5.30 3.34 14.89
N SER A 97 -5.08 4.61 14.51
CA SER A 97 -5.35 5.75 15.39
C SER A 97 -6.85 5.94 15.69
N MET A 98 -7.73 5.27 14.93
CA MET A 98 -9.15 5.13 15.26
C MET A 98 -9.35 4.02 16.30
N GLN A 99 -8.75 4.16 17.48
CA GLN A 99 -9.31 3.52 18.67
C GLN A 99 -10.69 4.16 18.85
N ARG A 100 -11.73 3.48 18.40
CA ARG A 100 -13.09 3.76 18.84
C ARG A 100 -13.07 3.60 20.35
N LYS A 101 -12.83 4.69 21.09
CA LYS A 101 -13.28 4.79 22.47
C LYS A 101 -14.80 4.81 22.38
N VAL A 102 -15.38 3.63 22.18
CA VAL A 102 -16.77 3.40 22.50
C VAL A 102 -16.81 3.45 24.01
N THR A 103 -16.80 4.66 24.57
CA THR A 103 -17.33 4.85 25.90
C THR A 103 -18.79 4.49 25.74
N MET A 104 -19.15 3.28 26.17
CA MET A 104 -20.52 2.84 26.28
C MET A 104 -21.24 3.85 27.19
N THR A 105 -21.84 4.87 26.59
CA THR A 105 -22.87 5.63 27.26
C THR A 105 -24.16 4.81 27.12
N PRO A 106 -25.03 4.80 28.14
CA PRO A 106 -26.27 4.01 28.12
C PRO A 106 -27.19 4.28 26.92
N GLU A 107 -26.96 5.37 26.18
CA GLU A 107 -27.74 5.76 25.00
C GLU A 107 -27.30 5.04 23.70
N SER A 108 -26.18 4.31 23.71
CA SER A 108 -25.64 3.63 22.52
C SER A 108 -26.27 2.25 22.23
N GLU A 109 -27.06 1.70 23.16
CA GLU A 109 -27.80 0.45 22.95
C GLU A 109 -28.96 0.61 21.94
N SER A 110 -29.56 1.80 21.79
CA SER A 110 -30.71 1.98 20.89
C SER A 110 -30.34 1.97 19.40
N PHE A 111 -29.15 2.46 19.04
CA PHE A 111 -28.73 2.55 17.63
C PHE A 111 -28.35 1.20 17.02
N TYR A 112 -28.00 0.20 17.83
CA TYR A 112 -27.61 -1.12 17.31
C TYR A 112 -28.82 -1.98 16.93
N TYR A 113 -30.02 -1.67 17.44
CA TYR A 113 -31.25 -2.39 17.13
C TYR A 113 -32.02 -1.81 15.93
N ASP A 114 -31.67 -0.63 15.42
CA ASP A 114 -32.36 0.02 14.30
C ASP A 114 -31.79 -0.35 12.91
N CYS A 115 -30.63 -1.02 12.83
CA CYS A 115 -30.00 -1.36 11.55
C CYS A 115 -30.47 -2.69 10.93
N ASP A 116 -31.17 -3.55 11.68
CA ASP A 116 -31.50 -4.92 11.24
C ASP A 116 -32.99 -5.13 10.88
N TYR A 117 -33.80 -4.07 10.79
CA TYR A 117 -35.23 -4.23 10.45
C TYR A 117 -35.72 -3.23 9.40
N ASP A 118 -35.24 -3.38 8.16
CA ASP A 118 -35.97 -2.83 7.02
C ASP A 118 -35.68 -3.56 5.69
N HIS A 119 -35.71 -4.88 5.70
CA HIS A 119 -35.93 -5.69 4.48
C HIS A 119 -36.71 -6.97 4.85
N LEU A 120 -38.05 -6.88 4.79
CA LEU A 120 -38.96 -7.90 4.26
C LEU A 120 -40.39 -7.36 4.15
#